data_AF-A0A530KF57-F1
#
_entry.id   AF-A0A530KF57-F1
#
_cell.length_a   1.000
_cell.length_b   1.000
_cell.length_c   1.000
_cell.angle_alpha   90.00
_cell.angle_beta   90.00
_cell.angle_gamma   90.00
#
_symmetry.space_group_name_H-M   'P 1'
#
loop_
_entity.id
_entity.type
_entity.pdbx_description
1 polymer ?
#
loop_
_entity_poly.entity_id
_entity_poly.type
_entity_poly.pdbx_seq_one_letter_code
_entity_poly.pdbx_strand_id
1 'polypeptide(L)'
;MSELDQRRLVPEILDGLAVDDPRALASRRDLRRINALMFQARIMASLLRKFAPKPPRRILEIGAGDGTFTLAVARRVARHWPGVEL
;
A
#
# COMPACT_ATOMS: atom_id res chain seq x y z
N MET A 1 -24.58 -13.70 22.57
CA MET A 1 -23.31 -13.10 22.08
C MET A 1 -23.09 -13.65 20.70
N SER A 2 -22.96 -12.78 19.70
CA SER A 2 -22.68 -13.22 18.33
C SER A 2 -21.19 -13.55 18.20
N GLU A 3 -20.82 -14.38 17.23
CA GLU A 3 -19.42 -14.66 16.90
C GLU A 3 -18.60 -13.37 16.60
N LEU A 4 -19.26 -12.28 16.20
CA LEU A 4 -18.61 -10.99 15.94
C LEU A 4 -18.22 -10.22 17.22
N ASP A 5 -18.74 -10.63 18.39
CA ASP A 5 -18.49 -9.96 19.68
C ASP A 5 -17.16 -10.41 20.32
N GLN A 6 -16.52 -11.46 19.79
CA GLN A 6 -15.26 -12.00 20.30
C GLN A 6 -14.14 -11.88 19.25
N ARG A 7 -13.04 -11.22 19.63
CA ARG A 7 -11.85 -11.15 18.79
C ARG A 7 -11.16 -12.52 18.76
N ARG A 8 -11.17 -13.18 17.59
CA ARG A 8 -10.51 -14.47 17.38
C ARG A 8 -9.52 -14.39 16.22
N LEU A 9 -8.37 -15.06 16.37
CA LEU A 9 -7.45 -15.31 15.26
C LEU A 9 -7.94 -16.50 14.46
N VAL A 10 -8.15 -16.30 13.17
CA VAL A 10 -8.52 -17.34 12.20
C VAL A 10 -7.48 -17.33 11.07
N PRO A 11 -7.09 -18.51 10.54
CA PRO A 11 -6.21 -18.55 9.37
C PRO A 11 -6.82 -17.79 8.20
N GLU A 12 -6.00 -16.99 7.53
CA GLU A 12 -6.38 -16.32 6.28
C GLU A 12 -6.12 -17.27 5.09
N ILE A 13 -6.83 -17.07 3.98
CA ILE A 13 -6.77 -17.96 2.81
C ILE A 13 -5.34 -18.00 2.23
N LEU A 14 -4.64 -16.86 2.17
CA LEU A 14 -3.29 -16.76 1.61
C LEU A 14 -2.21 -17.32 2.53
N ASP A 15 -2.47 -17.47 3.83
CA ASP A 15 -1.49 -18.01 4.80
C ASP A 15 -1.01 -19.42 4.40
N GLY A 16 -1.89 -20.20 3.78
CA GLY A 16 -1.59 -21.56 3.34
C GLY A 16 -1.07 -21.68 1.90
N LEU A 17 -0.94 -20.57 1.17
CA LEU A 17 -0.55 -20.60 -0.25
C LEU A 17 0.94 -20.36 -0.45
N ALA A 18 1.55 -21.13 -1.34
CA ALA A 18 2.89 -20.85 -1.83
C ALA A 18 2.92 -19.48 -2.53
N VAL A 19 4.07 -18.82 -2.52
CA VAL A 19 4.21 -17.46 -3.09
C VAL A 19 3.88 -17.42 -4.57
N ASP A 20 4.21 -18.48 -5.30
CA ASP A 20 3.99 -18.70 -6.72
C ASP A 20 2.66 -19.41 -7.03
N ASP A 21 1.83 -19.73 -6.02
CA ASP A 21 0.50 -20.29 -6.24
C ASP A 21 -0.32 -19.33 -7.14
N PRO A 22 -0.95 -19.83 -8.22
CA PRO A 22 -1.74 -18.99 -9.13
C PRO A 22 -2.82 -18.15 -8.45
N ARG A 23 -3.40 -18.64 -7.35
CA ARG A 23 -4.43 -17.92 -6.56
C ARG A 23 -3.81 -16.77 -5.77
N ALA A 24 -2.63 -16.97 -5.19
CA ALA A 24 -1.90 -15.91 -4.49
C ALA A 24 -1.46 -14.80 -5.48
N LEU A 25 -1.00 -15.19 -6.68
CA LEU A 25 -0.68 -14.25 -7.75
C LEU A 25 -1.91 -13.48 -8.26
N ALA A 26 -3.05 -14.15 -8.41
CA ALA A 26 -4.32 -13.54 -8.80
C ALA A 26 -4.79 -12.52 -7.75
N SER A 27 -4.80 -12.90 -6.46
CA SER A 27 -5.15 -12.01 -5.35
C SER A 27 -4.32 -10.72 -5.34
N ARG A 28 -2.98 -10.84 -5.47
CA ARG A 28 -2.08 -9.67 -5.58
C ARG A 28 -2.37 -8.80 -6.81
N ARG A 29 -2.76 -9.41 -7.93
CA ARG A 29 -3.14 -8.68 -9.15
C ARG A 29 -4.45 -7.91 -8.96
N ASP A 30 -5.41 -8.52 -8.29
CA ASP A 30 -6.70 -7.89 -8.01
C ASP A 30 -6.56 -6.73 -7.04
N LEU A 31 -5.74 -6.87 -5.99
CA LEU A 31 -5.40 -5.76 -5.10
C LEU A 31 -4.79 -4.59 -5.86
N ARG A 32 -3.86 -4.83 -6.80
CA ARG A 32 -3.29 -3.75 -7.64
C ARG A 32 -4.36 -3.04 -8.46
N ARG A 33 -5.35 -3.75 -9.00
CA ARG A 33 -6.45 -3.17 -9.78
C ARG A 33 -7.40 -2.36 -8.90
N ILE A 34 -7.80 -2.91 -7.75
CA ILE A 34 -8.66 -2.24 -6.78
C ILE A 34 -7.99 -0.94 -6.31
N ASN A 35 -6.72 -1.00 -5.92
CA ASN A 35 -5.95 0.16 -5.48
C ASN A 35 -5.83 1.23 -6.57
N ALA A 36 -5.70 0.81 -7.84
CA ALA A 36 -5.70 1.74 -8.97
C ALA A 36 -7.08 2.40 -9.16
N LEU A 37 -8.17 1.62 -9.10
CA LEU A 37 -9.54 2.11 -9.20
C LEU A 37 -9.91 3.06 -8.06
N MET A 38 -9.45 2.77 -6.85
CA MET A 38 -9.61 3.63 -5.67
C MET A 38 -8.65 4.83 -5.66
N PHE A 39 -7.83 4.99 -6.69
CA PHE A 39 -6.87 6.08 -6.84
C PHE A 39 -5.85 6.18 -5.68
N GLN A 40 -5.49 5.07 -5.04
CA GLN A 40 -4.70 5.03 -3.80
C GLN A 40 -3.46 5.94 -3.84
N ALA A 41 -2.60 5.78 -4.86
CA ALA A 41 -1.37 6.56 -4.99
C ALA A 41 -1.62 8.06 -5.27
N ARG A 42 -2.71 8.39 -5.97
CA ARG A 42 -3.09 9.80 -6.23
C ARG A 42 -3.63 10.46 -4.96
N ILE A 43 -4.47 9.76 -4.21
CA ILE A 43 -5.01 10.24 -2.93
C ILE A 43 -3.85 10.44 -1.94
N MET A 44 -2.96 9.44 -1.78
CA MET A 44 -1.82 9.54 -0.87
C MET A 44 -0.91 10.72 -1.22
N ALA A 45 -0.52 10.88 -2.50
CA ALA A 45 0.30 12.02 -2.92
C ALA A 45 -0.40 13.37 -2.68
N SER A 46 -1.73 13.43 -2.83
CA SER A 46 -2.52 14.62 -2.50
C SER A 46 -2.49 14.94 -1.01
N LEU A 47 -2.71 13.94 -0.16
CA LEU A 47 -2.70 14.08 1.30
C LEU A 47 -1.31 14.47 1.80
N LEU A 48 -0.25 13.85 1.28
CA LEU A 48 1.13 14.21 1.61
C LEU A 48 1.42 15.67 1.30
N ARG A 49 1.07 16.17 0.11
CA ARG A 49 1.27 17.60 -0.23
C ARG A 49 0.42 18.54 0.65
N LYS A 50 -0.78 18.11 1.04
CA LYS A 50 -1.70 18.93 1.84
C LYS A 50 -1.26 19.02 3.30
N PHE A 51 -0.79 17.92 3.87
CA PHE A 51 -0.58 17.79 5.31
C PHE A 51 0.90 17.71 5.73
N ALA A 52 1.84 17.52 4.80
CA ALA A 52 3.26 17.70 5.05
C ALA A 52 3.74 19.00 4.36
N PRO A 53 3.63 20.15 5.04
CA PRO A 53 3.93 21.47 4.45
C PRO A 53 5.42 21.67 4.10
N LYS A 54 6.30 20.83 4.66
CA LYS A 54 7.73 20.77 4.31
C LYS A 54 8.07 19.33 3.87
N PRO A 55 8.94 19.16 2.86
CA PRO A 55 9.38 17.84 2.46
C PRO A 55 10.09 17.12 3.63
N PRO A 56 9.71 15.88 3.97
CA PRO A 56 10.43 15.09 4.96
C PRO A 56 11.80 14.70 4.42
N ARG A 57 12.77 14.40 5.30
CA ARG A 57 14.07 13.85 4.84
C ARG A 57 13.94 12.43 4.28
N ARG A 58 13.11 11.60 4.92
CA ARG A 58 12.93 10.19 4.58
C ARG A 58 11.49 9.75 4.79
N ILE A 59 11.00 8.86 3.94
CA ILE A 59 9.71 8.18 4.08
C ILE A 59 9.97 6.67 4.15
N LEU A 60 9.22 5.95 4.98
CA LEU A 60 9.30 4.50 5.11
C LEU A 60 7.92 3.88 4.88
N GLU A 61 7.84 2.87 4.01
CA GLU A 61 6.65 2.04 3.84
C GLU A 61 6.82 0.71 4.60
N ILE A 62 5.95 0.47 5.58
CA ILE A 62 5.92 -0.80 6.32
C ILE A 62 4.98 -1.75 5.60
N GLY A 63 5.51 -2.89 5.16
CA GLY A 63 4.74 -3.86 4.36
C GLY A 63 4.62 -3.49 2.88
N ALA A 64 5.72 -3.02 2.27
CA ALA A 64 5.74 -2.51 0.90
C ALA A 64 5.47 -3.54 -0.21
N GLY A 65 5.50 -4.84 0.12
CA GLY A 65 5.41 -5.89 -0.90
C GLY A 65 6.52 -5.74 -1.94
N ASP A 66 6.14 -5.44 -3.18
CA ASP A 66 7.05 -5.21 -4.31
C ASP A 66 7.53 -3.75 -4.47
N GLY A 67 7.10 -2.84 -3.59
CA GLY A 67 7.46 -1.42 -3.60
C GLY A 67 6.76 -0.58 -4.68
N THR A 68 5.85 -1.16 -5.47
CA THR A 68 5.16 -0.45 -6.56
C THR A 68 4.38 0.77 -6.05
N PHE A 69 3.78 0.66 -4.86
CA PHE A 69 3.02 1.76 -4.28
C PHE A 69 3.91 2.96 -3.93
N THR A 70 4.98 2.75 -3.15
CA THR A 70 5.93 3.82 -2.82
C THR A 70 6.51 4.45 -4.08
N LEU A 71 6.92 3.67 -5.07
CA LEU A 71 7.40 4.20 -6.35
C LEU A 71 6.35 5.06 -7.06
N ALA A 72 5.08 4.66 -7.05
CA ALA A 72 3.99 5.42 -7.64
C ALA A 72 3.73 6.75 -6.92
N VAL A 73 3.84 6.77 -5.58
CA VAL A 73 3.74 8.00 -4.78
C VAL A 73 4.94 8.90 -5.02
N ALA A 74 6.16 8.35 -4.96
CA ALA A 74 7.42 9.02 -5.21
C ALA A 74 7.40 9.85 -6.48
N ARG A 75 7.05 9.21 -7.60
CA ARG A 75 6.97 9.86 -8.92
C ARG A 75 6.00 11.04 -8.96
N ARG A 76 4.95 11.01 -8.14
CA ARG A 76 3.93 12.08 -8.07
C ARG A 76 4.39 13.26 -7.20
N VAL A 77 5.18 13.01 -6.17
CA VAL A 77 5.65 14.06 -5.24
C VAL A 77 7.03 14.61 -5.60
N ALA A 78 7.84 13.89 -6.37
CA ALA A 78 9.25 14.21 -6.67
C ALA A 78 9.49 15.64 -7.17
N ARG A 79 8.57 16.22 -7.97
CA ARG A 79 8.69 17.61 -8.45
C ARG A 79 8.63 18.66 -7.33
N HIS A 80 7.94 18.35 -6.24
CA HIS A 80 7.76 19.27 -5.12
C HIS A 80 8.76 18.99 -4.01
N TRP A 81 9.22 17.74 -3.90
CA TRP A 81 10.04 17.24 -2.81
C TRP A 81 11.36 16.67 -3.35
N PRO A 82 12.27 17.53 -3.86
CA PRO A 82 13.58 17.09 -4.29
C PRO A 82 14.41 16.63 -3.08
N GLY A 83 15.14 15.52 -3.22
CA GLY A 83 16.07 15.03 -2.19
C GLY A 83 15.43 14.26 -1.03
N VAL A 84 14.16 13.84 -1.14
CA VAL A 84 13.53 12.93 -0.16
C VAL A 84 13.96 11.51 -0.43
N GLU A 85 14.48 10.84 0.61
CA GLU A 85 14.84 9.42 0.58
C GLU A 85 13.61 8.55 0.82
N LEU A 86 13.55 7.40 0.13
CA LEU A 86 12.48 6.40 0.23
C LEU A 86 13.07 5.04 0.57
#